data_AF-A0A966SGS4-F1
#
_entry.id   AF-A0A966SGS4-F1
#
_cell.length_a   1.000
_cell.length_b   1.000
_cell.length_c   1.000
_cell.angle_alpha   90.00
_cell.angle_beta   90.00
_cell.angle_gamma   90.00
#
_symmetry.space_group_name_H-M   'P 1'
#
loop_
_entity.id
_entity.type
_entity.pdbx_description
1 polymer ?
#
loop_
_entity_poly.entity_id
_entity_poly.type
_entity_poly.pdbx_seq_one_letter_code
_entity_poly.pdbx_strand_id
1 'polypeptide(L)'
;MKKNLRPEIPRKAVYRLSIYLRCLLRLKENGLPTISSEALARAAGVKSTQLRKDLAYFGTFGTRGLGYDVEQLAEMISEVLGTTRLQPVVLVGVGNLGAALLAYQGFGPEGFEVVAAFDAEPQKARTRTTFPRILPMHELPRV
;
A
#
# COMPACT_ATOMS: atom_id res chain seq x y z
N MET A 1 6.57 33.37 -4.21
CA MET A 1 5.71 32.18 -4.30
C MET A 1 5.71 31.49 -2.94
N LYS A 2 4.59 31.45 -2.22
CA LYS A 2 4.53 30.82 -0.89
C LYS A 2 4.65 29.31 -1.09
N LYS A 3 5.75 28.71 -0.63
CA LYS A 3 5.91 27.26 -0.54
C LYS A 3 4.77 26.79 0.38
N ASN A 4 3.78 26.08 -0.16
CA ASN A 4 2.80 25.39 0.67
C ASN A 4 3.55 24.29 1.39
N LEU A 5 4.14 24.60 2.56
CA LEU A 5 4.74 23.61 3.44
C LEU A 5 3.60 22.74 3.97
N ARG A 6 3.25 21.68 3.24
CA ARG A 6 2.54 20.56 3.84
C ARG A 6 3.45 20.07 4.98
N PRO A 7 2.98 20.02 6.24
CA PRO A 7 3.79 19.57 7.35
C PRO A 7 4.36 18.19 7.03
N GLU A 8 5.65 17.99 7.33
CA GLU A 8 6.32 16.71 7.10
C GLU A 8 5.59 15.62 7.89
N ILE A 9 5.04 14.65 7.15
CA ILE A 9 4.22 13.60 7.74
C ILE A 9 5.14 12.67 8.54
N PRO A 10 4.84 12.41 9.83
CA PRO A 10 5.64 11.48 10.61
C PRO A 10 5.62 10.07 9.98
N ARG A 11 6.78 9.40 9.89
CA ARG A 11 6.87 8.01 9.36
C ARG A 11 5.88 7.05 10.01
N LYS A 12 5.62 7.22 11.32
CA LYS A 12 4.63 6.42 12.06
C LYS A 12 3.20 6.64 11.56
N ALA A 13 2.86 7.84 11.09
CA ALA A 13 1.57 8.14 10.49
C ALA A 13 1.45 7.50 9.10
N VAL A 14 2.50 7.55 8.28
CA VAL A 14 2.55 6.86 6.98
C VAL A 14 2.29 5.35 7.14
N TYR A 15 2.91 4.70 8.13
CA TYR A 15 2.65 3.29 8.40
C TYR A 15 1.19 3.01 8.80
N ARG A 16 0.55 3.92 9.56
CA ARG A 16 -0.86 3.74 9.93
C ARG A 16 -1.80 4.02 8.76
N LEU A 17 -1.43 4.89 7.83
CA LEU A 17 -2.20 5.14 6.62
C LEU A 17 -2.36 3.87 5.78
N SER A 18 -1.32 3.05 5.63
CA SER A 18 -1.45 1.79 4.89
C SER A 18 -2.42 0.81 5.57
N ILE A 19 -2.48 0.81 6.90
CA ILE A 19 -3.47 0.06 7.67
C ILE A 19 -4.88 0.62 7.43
N TYR A 20 -5.04 1.94 7.49
CA TYR A 20 -6.33 2.60 7.24
C TYR A 20 -6.83 2.31 5.83
N LEU A 21 -5.96 2.40 4.83
CA LEU A 21 -6.28 2.08 3.43
C LEU A 21 -6.78 0.64 3.31
N ARG A 22 -6.07 -0.33 3.91
CA ARG A 22 -6.52 -1.74 3.89
C ARG A 22 -7.90 -1.93 4.54
N CYS A 23 -8.17 -1.24 5.65
CA CYS A 23 -9.51 -1.27 6.26
C CYS A 23 -10.56 -0.67 5.31
N LEU A 24 -10.27 0.46 4.68
CA LEU A 24 -11.18 1.15 3.76
C LEU A 24 -11.47 0.34 2.50
N LEU A 25 -10.45 -0.30 1.91
CA LEU A 25 -10.63 -1.17 0.75
C LEU A 25 -11.56 -2.35 1.08
N ARG A 26 -11.40 -2.98 2.24
CA ARG A 26 -12.34 -4.02 2.71
C ARG A 26 -13.75 -3.48 2.92
N LEU A 27 -13.90 -2.26 3.44
CA LEU A 27 -15.22 -1.65 3.62
C LEU A 27 -15.87 -1.32 2.28
N LYS A 28 -15.08 -0.88 1.30
CA LYS A 28 -15.51 -0.64 -0.09
C LYS A 28 -15.99 -1.93 -0.74
N GLU A 29 -15.25 -3.03 -0.59
CA GLU A 29 -15.66 -4.37 -1.06
C GLU A 29 -16.98 -4.83 -0.44
N ASN A 30 -17.24 -4.45 0.81
CA ASN A 30 -18.50 -4.73 1.52
C ASN A 30 -19.63 -3.73 1.20
N GLY A 31 -19.42 -2.78 0.28
CA GLY A 31 -20.44 -1.82 -0.14
C GLY A 31 -20.82 -0.78 0.92
N LEU A 32 -19.97 -0.53 1.91
CA LEU A 32 -20.23 0.48 2.94
C LEU A 32 -19.83 1.88 2.43
N PRO A 33 -20.76 2.83 2.29
CA PRO A 33 -20.46 4.14 1.73
C PRO A 33 -19.74 5.04 2.74
N THR A 34 -20.05 4.91 4.03
CA THR A 34 -19.52 5.79 5.09
C THR A 34 -19.07 5.01 6.31
N ILE A 35 -18.06 5.51 7.02
CA ILE A 35 -17.59 4.95 8.29
C ILE A 35 -17.26 6.04 9.32
N SER A 36 -17.63 5.81 10.58
CA SER A 36 -17.28 6.74 11.67
C SER A 36 -15.79 6.67 12.04
N SER A 37 -15.25 7.75 12.60
CA SER A 37 -13.87 7.77 13.10
C SER A 37 -13.60 6.74 14.19
N GLU A 38 -14.62 6.34 14.95
CA GLU A 38 -14.48 5.33 15.99
C GLU A 38 -14.43 3.93 15.39
N ALA A 39 -15.32 3.62 14.45
CA ALA A 39 -15.34 2.33 13.78
C ALA A 39 -14.07 2.08 12.97
N LEU A 40 -13.61 3.08 12.19
CA LEU A 40 -12.37 2.95 11.42
C LEU A 40 -11.14 2.82 12.34
N ALA A 41 -11.09 3.58 13.43
CA ALA A 41 -10.00 3.49 14.39
C ALA A 41 -9.94 2.12 15.07
N ARG A 42 -11.12 1.57 15.42
CA ARG A 42 -11.25 0.22 15.99
C ARG A 42 -10.78 -0.84 15.01
N ALA A 43 -11.22 -0.77 13.75
CA ALA A 43 -10.80 -1.69 12.70
C ALA A 43 -9.28 -1.64 12.45
N ALA A 44 -8.67 -0.47 12.57
CA ALA A 44 -7.24 -0.26 12.40
C ALA A 44 -6.40 -0.46 13.68
N GLY A 45 -7.02 -0.79 14.81
CA GLY A 45 -6.32 -1.02 16.08
C GLY A 45 -5.69 0.24 16.71
N VAL A 46 -6.28 1.42 16.50
CA VAL A 46 -5.78 2.71 17.01
C VAL A 46 -6.85 3.45 17.82
N LYS A 47 -6.43 4.47 18.58
CA LYS A 47 -7.37 5.40 19.22
C LYS A 47 -8.00 6.33 18.17
N SER A 48 -9.29 6.63 18.31
CA SER A 48 -9.99 7.57 17.41
C SER A 48 -9.33 8.95 17.35
N THR A 49 -8.77 9.42 18.47
CA THR A 49 -7.99 10.67 18.54
C THR A 49 -6.71 10.61 17.70
N GLN A 50 -6.02 9.47 17.70
CA GLN A 50 -4.83 9.25 16.89
C GLN A 50 -5.19 9.21 15.40
N LEU A 51 -6.25 8.51 15.03
CA LEU A 51 -6.74 8.47 13.65
C LEU A 51 -7.07 9.87 13.13
N ARG A 52 -7.83 10.68 13.89
CA ARG A 52 -8.15 12.06 13.48
C ARG A 52 -6.89 12.92 13.34
N LYS A 53 -5.92 12.77 14.25
CA LYS A 53 -4.64 13.47 14.17
C LYS A 53 -3.83 13.06 12.95
N ASP A 54 -3.83 11.78 12.61
CA ASP A 54 -3.14 11.28 11.42
C ASP A 54 -3.80 11.81 10.16
N LEU A 55 -5.12 11.69 10.04
CA LEU A 55 -5.85 12.23 8.90
C LEU A 55 -5.62 13.75 8.77
N ALA A 56 -5.60 14.52 9.86
CA ALA A 56 -5.38 15.97 9.82
C ALA A 56 -4.07 16.41 9.12
N TYR A 57 -3.05 15.56 8.99
CA TYR A 57 -1.84 15.90 8.22
C TYR A 57 -2.09 16.01 6.70
N PHE A 58 -3.15 15.38 6.19
CA PHE A 58 -3.42 15.24 4.76
C PHE A 58 -4.60 16.11 4.28
N GLY A 59 -5.25 16.85 5.19
CA GLY A 59 -6.44 17.64 4.90
C GLY A 59 -7.51 17.57 5.98
N THR A 60 -8.68 18.11 5.66
CA THR A 60 -9.90 18.01 6.49
C THR A 60 -10.76 16.86 5.99
N PHE A 61 -11.06 15.92 6.88
CA PHE A 61 -11.77 14.69 6.53
C PHE A 61 -13.06 14.55 7.31
N GLY A 62 -14.09 14.08 6.59
CA GLY A 62 -15.36 13.64 7.15
C GLY A 62 -16.33 14.78 7.44
N THR A 63 -17.60 14.39 7.54
CA THR A 63 -18.70 15.29 7.90
C THR A 63 -19.15 14.96 9.31
N ARG A 64 -19.27 15.99 10.16
CA ARG A 64 -19.70 15.82 11.56
C ARG A 64 -21.06 15.12 11.57
N GLY A 65 -21.16 14.00 12.28
CA GLY A 65 -22.38 13.19 12.37
C GLY A 65 -22.53 12.12 11.28
N LEU A 66 -21.79 12.21 10.16
CA LEU A 66 -21.85 11.24 9.06
C LEU A 66 -20.62 10.32 9.02
N GLY A 67 -19.44 10.82 9.42
CA GLY A 67 -18.18 10.10 9.32
C GLY A 67 -17.44 10.40 8.03
N TYR A 68 -16.65 9.44 7.55
CA TYR A 68 -15.87 9.54 6.32
C TYR A 68 -16.57 8.79 5.20
N ASP A 69 -16.59 9.38 4.01
CA ASP A 69 -16.85 8.64 2.79
C ASP A 69 -15.71 7.63 2.56
N VAL A 70 -16.06 6.36 2.39
CA VAL A 70 -15.09 5.26 2.35
C VAL A 70 -14.26 5.32 1.07
N GLU A 71 -14.89 5.58 -0.07
CA GLU A 71 -14.23 5.63 -1.38
C GLU A 71 -13.31 6.84 -1.48
N GLN A 72 -13.84 8.02 -1.16
CA GLN A 72 -13.08 9.27 -1.20
C GLN A 72 -11.88 9.24 -0.24
N LEU A 73 -12.04 8.68 0.96
CA LEU A 73 -10.93 8.56 1.91
C LEU A 73 -9.88 7.54 1.43
N ALA A 74 -10.30 6.42 0.84
CA ALA A 74 -9.38 5.43 0.29
C ALA A 74 -8.55 6.00 -0.87
N GLU A 75 -9.18 6.72 -1.79
CA GLU A 75 -8.51 7.37 -2.92
C GLU A 75 -7.46 8.38 -2.46
N MET A 76 -7.84 9.28 -1.54
CA MET A 76 -6.91 10.28 -1.01
C MET A 76 -5.72 9.65 -0.28
N ILE A 77 -5.95 8.62 0.54
CA ILE A 77 -4.84 7.92 1.22
C ILE A 77 -3.95 7.20 0.19
N SER A 78 -4.54 6.63 -0.86
CA SER A 78 -3.78 5.97 -1.93
C SER A 78 -2.88 6.95 -2.69
N GLU A 79 -3.39 8.16 -2.99
CA GLU A 79 -2.61 9.23 -3.62
C GLU A 79 -1.42 9.64 -2.76
N VAL A 80 -1.64 9.79 -1.45
CA VAL A 80 -0.59 10.11 -0.47
C VAL A 80 0.47 9.02 -0.39
N LEU A 81 0.06 7.75 -0.41
CA LEU A 81 0.99 6.60 -0.35
C LEU A 81 1.67 6.32 -1.70
N GLY A 82 1.23 6.97 -2.78
CA GLY A 82 1.76 6.76 -4.12
C GLY A 82 1.38 5.40 -4.72
N THR A 83 0.28 4.80 -4.26
CA THR A 83 -0.25 3.51 -4.77
C THR A 83 -1.27 3.68 -5.89
N THR A 84 -1.54 4.93 -6.31
CA THR A 84 -2.40 5.25 -7.46
C THR A 84 -1.79 4.87 -8.82
N ARG A 85 -0.51 4.49 -8.84
CA ARG A 85 0.21 4.02 -10.03
C ARG A 85 0.91 2.73 -9.67
N LEU A 86 1.01 1.83 -10.66
CA LEU A 86 1.81 0.63 -10.50
C LEU A 86 3.26 1.03 -10.21
N GLN A 87 3.76 0.57 -9.06
CA GLN A 87 5.15 0.72 -8.69
C GLN A 87 5.92 -0.49 -9.21
N PRO A 88 6.85 -0.29 -10.15
CA PRO A 88 7.72 -1.36 -10.60
C PRO A 88 8.67 -1.72 -9.46
N VAL A 89 8.69 -3.00 -9.11
CA VAL A 89 9.55 -3.56 -8.07
C VAL A 89 10.31 -4.76 -8.61
N VAL A 90 11.46 -5.03 -8.00
CA VAL A 90 12.25 -6.22 -8.28
C VAL A 90 12.30 -7.12 -7.05
N LEU A 91 12.31 -8.43 -7.27
CA LEU A 91 12.45 -9.42 -6.20
C LEU A 91 13.86 -10.00 -6.24
N VAL A 92 14.59 -9.94 -5.12
CA VAL A 92 15.95 -10.50 -5.00
C VAL A 92 15.92 -11.73 -4.10
N GLY A 93 16.34 -12.87 -4.64
CA GLY A 93 16.30 -14.19 -4.01
C GLY A 93 15.01 -14.95 -4.30
N VAL A 94 15.08 -15.94 -5.20
CA VAL A 94 13.99 -16.82 -5.64
C VAL A 94 14.15 -18.24 -5.08
N GLY A 95 14.36 -18.32 -3.76
CA GLY A 95 14.15 -19.55 -3.00
C GLY A 95 12.66 -19.87 -2.84
N ASN A 96 12.29 -20.71 -1.87
CA ASN A 96 10.89 -21.09 -1.66
C ASN A 96 9.97 -19.89 -1.38
N LEU A 97 10.41 -18.93 -0.55
CA LEU A 97 9.63 -17.73 -0.26
C LEU A 97 9.55 -16.80 -1.47
N GLY A 98 10.67 -16.56 -2.16
CA GLY A 98 10.68 -15.74 -3.36
C GLY A 98 9.74 -16.29 -4.44
N ALA A 99 9.78 -17.60 -4.67
CA ALA A 99 8.85 -18.27 -5.59
C ALA A 99 7.37 -18.14 -5.15
N ALA A 100 7.09 -18.25 -3.85
CA ALA A 100 5.74 -18.03 -3.32
C ALA A 100 5.26 -16.59 -3.51
N LEU A 101 6.14 -15.61 -3.32
CA LEU A 101 5.86 -14.20 -3.56
C LEU A 101 5.63 -13.93 -5.05
N LEU A 102 6.43 -14.51 -5.96
CA LEU A 102 6.19 -14.37 -7.41
C LEU A 102 4.83 -14.92 -7.84
N ALA A 103 4.35 -15.99 -7.19
CA ALA A 103 3.02 -16.56 -7.44
C ALA A 103 1.86 -15.75 -6.82
N TYR A 104 2.16 -14.81 -5.92
CA TYR A 104 1.15 -14.07 -5.17
C TYR A 104 0.47 -13.00 -6.03
N GLN A 105 -0.82 -13.21 -6.31
CA GLN A 105 -1.62 -12.29 -7.13
C GLN A 105 -2.03 -11.00 -6.41
N GLY A 106 -1.75 -10.87 -5.10
CA GLY A 106 -2.14 -9.68 -4.35
C GLY A 106 -1.26 -8.45 -4.56
N PHE A 107 -0.09 -8.59 -5.20
CA PHE A 107 0.77 -7.43 -5.50
C PHE A 107 0.11 -6.43 -6.45
N GLY A 108 -0.51 -6.92 -7.53
CA GLY A 108 -1.18 -6.06 -8.52
C GLY A 108 -2.28 -5.18 -7.91
N PRO A 109 -3.26 -5.76 -7.19
CA PRO A 109 -4.28 -5.00 -6.47
C PRO A 109 -3.73 -4.00 -5.43
N GLU A 110 -2.57 -4.28 -4.83
CA GLU A 110 -1.88 -3.39 -3.89
C GLU A 110 -1.01 -2.32 -4.61
N GLY A 111 -1.02 -2.28 -5.94
CA GLY A 111 -0.32 -1.28 -6.74
C GLY A 111 1.14 -1.60 -7.04
N PHE A 112 1.56 -2.86 -6.89
CA PHE A 112 2.93 -3.30 -7.16
C PHE A 112 3.00 -4.22 -8.39
N GLU A 113 3.97 -3.95 -9.25
CA GLU A 113 4.27 -4.79 -10.41
C GLU A 113 5.68 -5.36 -10.25
N VAL A 114 5.80 -6.68 -10.09
CA VAL A 114 7.11 -7.33 -10.03
C VAL A 114 7.64 -7.48 -11.47
N VAL A 115 8.51 -6.56 -11.89
CA VAL A 115 8.98 -6.46 -13.29
C VAL A 115 10.16 -7.38 -13.58
N ALA A 116 10.95 -7.71 -12.56
CA ALA A 116 12.08 -8.62 -12.65
C ALA A 116 12.29 -9.36 -11.33
N ALA A 117 12.87 -10.55 -11.40
CA ALA A 117 13.38 -11.26 -10.25
C ALA A 117 14.87 -11.56 -10.46
N PHE A 118 15.65 -11.63 -9.39
CA PHE A 118 17.08 -11.89 -9.43
C PHE A 118 17.45 -13.00 -8.45
N ASP A 119 18.37 -13.87 -8.85
CA ASP A 119 18.94 -14.88 -7.97
C ASP A 119 20.43 -15.10 -8.27
N ALA A 120 21.18 -15.59 -7.29
CA ALA A 120 22.57 -16.00 -7.49
C ALA A 120 22.65 -17.26 -8.37
N GLU A 121 21.64 -18.13 -8.29
CA GLU A 121 21.50 -19.35 -9.08
C GLU A 121 20.14 -19.38 -9.81
N PRO A 122 19.92 -18.52 -10.84
CA PRO A 122 18.61 -18.40 -11.51
C PRO A 122 18.05 -19.72 -12.04
N GLN A 123 18.93 -20.61 -12.49
CA GLN A 123 18.59 -21.94 -13.02
C GLN A 123 18.01 -22.89 -11.96
N LYS A 124 18.28 -22.64 -10.67
CA LYS A 124 17.77 -23.46 -9.55
C LYS A 124 16.44 -22.95 -9.00
N ALA A 125 15.96 -21.80 -9.49
CA ALA A 125 14.75 -21.21 -8.97
C ALA A 125 13.54 -22.10 -9.24
N ARG A 126 12.84 -22.47 -8.17
CA ARG A 126 11.66 -23.35 -8.21
C ARG A 126 10.40 -22.51 -8.35
N THR A 127 10.29 -21.73 -9.42
CA THR A 127 9.08 -20.96 -9.70
C THR A 127 8.11 -21.75 -10.59
N ARG A 128 6.82 -21.57 -10.34
CA ARG A 128 5.74 -22.03 -11.23
C ARG A 128 5.24 -20.91 -12.14
N THR A 129 5.76 -19.69 -11.97
CA THR A 129 5.37 -18.52 -12.75
C THR A 129 6.28 -18.38 -13.97
N THR A 130 5.69 -18.02 -15.11
CA THR A 130 6.42 -17.71 -16.35
C THR A 130 6.98 -16.29 -16.36
N PHE A 131 6.41 -15.41 -15.55
CA PHE A 131 6.84 -14.02 -15.37
C PHE A 131 6.79 -13.61 -13.90
N PRO A 132 7.62 -12.64 -13.49
CA PRO A 132 8.74 -12.05 -14.23
C PRO A 132 9.90 -13.04 -14.45
N ARG A 133 10.78 -12.75 -15.42
CA ARG A 133 11.99 -13.55 -15.66
C ARG A 133 12.93 -13.46 -14.46
N ILE A 134 13.60 -14.58 -14.15
CA ILE A 134 14.61 -14.64 -13.11
C ILE A 134 15.98 -14.46 -13.77
N LEU A 135 16.62 -13.34 -13.45
CA LEU A 135 17.89 -12.90 -14.00
C LEU A 135 19.04 -13.18 -13.01
N PRO A 136 20.27 -13.33 -13.50
CA PRO A 136 21.43 -13.44 -12.62
C PRO A 136 21.72 -12.12 -11.89
N MET A 137 22.20 -12.21 -10.64
CA MET A 137 22.45 -11.02 -9.79
C MET A 137 23.30 -9.92 -10.44
N HIS A 138 24.23 -10.25 -11.33
CA HIS A 138 25.09 -9.27 -11.98
C HIS A 138 24.35 -8.38 -12.99
N GLU A 139 23.12 -8.73 -13.38
CA GLU A 139 22.27 -7.90 -14.23
C GLU A 139 21.47 -6.85 -13.44
N LEU A 140 21.39 -6.95 -12.12
CA LEU A 140 20.63 -6.03 -11.26
C LEU A 140 20.95 -4.53 -11.51
N PRO A 141 22.21 -4.10 -11.72
CA PRO A 141 22.51 -2.68 -11.99
C PRO A 141 21.96 -2.14 -13.32
N ARG A 142 21.40 -2.98 -14.18
CA ARG A 142 20.87 -2.61 -15.50
C ARG A 142 19.35 -2.37 -15.50
N VAL A 143 18.69 -2.59 -14.36
CA VAL A 143 17.25 -2.45 -14.15
C VAL A 143 16.99 -1.28 -13.22
#